data_AF-A0A6I1JFY4-F1
#
_entry.id   AF-A0A6I1JFY4-F1
#
_cell.length_a   1.000
_cell.length_b   1.000
_cell.length_c   1.000
_cell.angle_alpha   90.00
_cell.angle_beta   90.00
_cell.angle_gamma   90.00
#
_symmetry.space_group_name_H-M   'P 1'
#
loop_
_entity.id
_entity.type
_entity.pdbx_description
1 polymer ?
#
loop_
_entity_poly.entity_id
_entity_poly.type
_entity_poly.pdbx_seq_one_letter_code
_entity_poly.pdbx_strand_id
1 'polypeptide(L)' 'MKLTAEVRPSAFEARPFKVVFRRADQVLAEWPVASVKAGEERIAETLGAMACATASKGSPCHLS' A
#
# COMPACT_ATOMS: atom_id res chain seq x y z
N MET A 1 7.57 -15.20 -4.32
CA MET A 1 6.19 -14.85 -3.88
C MET A 1 5.90 -13.41 -4.30
N LYS A 2 4.75 -13.15 -4.93
CA LYS A 2 4.36 -11.82 -5.41
C LYS A 2 3.46 -11.14 -4.37
N LEU A 3 3.80 -9.93 -3.95
CA LEU A 3 2.91 -9.05 -3.19
C LEU A 3 1.97 -8.35 -4.17
N THR A 4 0.68 -8.31 -3.86
CA THR A 4 -0.32 -7.57 -4.62
C THR A 4 -0.99 -6.54 -3.72
N ALA A 5 -1.45 -5.45 -4.33
CA ALA A 5 -2.22 -4.42 -3.65
C ALA A 5 -3.39 -4.02 -4.55
N GLU A 6 -4.57 -3.84 -3.96
CA GLU A 6 -5.77 -3.44 -4.69
C GLU A 6 -6.63 -2.49 -3.86
N VAL A 7 -7.38 -1.63 -4.55
CA VAL A 7 -8.40 -0.78 -3.95
C VAL A 7 -9.75 -1.46 -4.16
N ARG A 8 -10.51 -1.66 -3.09
CA ARG A 8 -11.87 -2.22 -3.16
C ARG A 8 -12.89 -1.34 -2.46
N PRO A 9 -14.17 -1.43 -2.83
CA PRO A 9 -15.25 -0.86 -2.03
C PRO A 9 -15.25 -1.40 -0.59
N SER A 10 -15.65 -0.55 0.34
CA SER A 10 -15.79 -0.82 1.76
C SER A 10 -17.22 -0.53 2.20
N ALA A 11 -17.70 -1.24 3.22
CA ALA A 11 -19.02 -1.01 3.80
C ALA A 11 -19.08 0.24 4.72
N PHE A 12 -17.95 0.90 4.97
CA PHE A 12 -17.89 2.10 5.81
C PHE A 12 -18.18 3.36 5.00
N GLU A 13 -19.33 4.00 5.23
CA GLU A 13 -19.74 5.21 4.49
C GLU A 13 -18.73 6.36 4.56
N ALA A 14 -18.12 6.60 5.73
CA ALA A 14 -17.13 7.66 5.90
C ALA A 14 -15.82 7.42 5.13
N ARG A 15 -15.53 6.15 4.78
CA ARG A 15 -14.35 5.73 4.01
C ARG A 15 -14.76 4.58 3.09
N PRO A 16 -15.42 4.90 1.96
CA PRO A 16 -16.13 3.94 1.14
C PRO A 16 -15.20 3.03 0.33
N PHE A 17 -13.89 3.20 0.46
CA PHE A 17 -12.88 2.37 -0.17
C PHE A 17 -11.90 1.85 0.87
N LYS A 18 -11.21 0.76 0.55
CA LYS A 18 -10.08 0.26 1.31
C LYS A 18 -8.99 -0.25 0.39
N VAL A 19 -7.74 -0.05 0.81
CA VAL A 19 -6.56 -0.66 0.20
C VAL A 19 -6.30 -1.99 0.90
N VAL A 20 -6.10 -3.05 0.14
CA VAL A 20 -5.79 -4.38 0.66
C VAL A 20 -4.47 -4.86 0.07
N PHE A 21 -3.50 -5.16 0.94
CA PHE A 21 -2.25 -5.82 0.55
C PHE A 21 -2.36 -7.31 0.81
N ARG A 22 -2.06 -8.12 -0.22
CA ARG A 22 -2.07 -9.58 -0.13
C ARG A 22 -0.75 -10.18 -0.56
N ARG A 23 -0.39 -11.29 0.08
CA ARG A 23 0.69 -12.18 -0.33
C ARG A 23 0.11 -13.57 -0.48
N ALA A 24 0.12 -14.09 -1.71
CA ALA A 24 -0.67 -15.28 -2.05
C ALA A 24 -2.13 -15.09 -1.57
N ASP A 25 -2.63 -15.96 -0.71
CA ASP A 25 -4.01 -15.89 -0.19
C ASP A 25 -4.12 -15.20 1.18
N GLN A 26 -3.01 -14.68 1.70
CA GLN A 26 -2.98 -14.01 2.99
C GLN A 26 -3.12 -12.50 2.84
N VAL A 27 -4.11 -11.92 3.53
CA VAL A 27 -4.20 -10.47 3.73
C VAL A 27 -3.15 -10.06 4.76
N LEU A 28 -2.23 -9.18 4.35
CA LEU A 28 -1.18 -8.66 5.22
C LEU A 28 -1.61 -7.38 5.94
N ALA A 29 -2.34 -6.52 5.24
CA ALA A 29 -2.80 -5.26 5.78
C ALA A 29 -4.00 -4.71 5.00
N GLU A 30 -4.85 -3.97 5.70
CA GLU A 30 -6.00 -3.27 5.15
C GLU A 30 -6.10 -1.84 5.71
N TRP A 31 -6.35 -0.87 4.84
CA TRP A 31 -6.55 0.53 5.24
C TRP A 31 -7.77 1.15 4.60
N PRO A 32 -8.70 1.71 5.37
CA PRO A 32 -9.84 2.44 4.82
C PRO A 32 -9.40 3.82 4.31
N VAL A 33 -9.87 4.18 3.11
CA VAL A 33 -9.55 5.42 2.39
C VAL A 33 -10.81 6.08 1.85
N ALA A 34 -10.76 7.40 1.68
CA ALA A 34 -11.93 8.19 1.29
C ALA A 34 -12.27 8.10 -0.21
N SER A 35 -11.29 7.75 -1.07
CA SER A 35 -11.46 7.69 -2.52
C SER A 35 -10.53 6.65 -3.15
N VAL A 36 -10.82 6.26 -4.40
CA VAL A 36 -9.94 5.38 -5.19
C VAL A 36 -8.54 6.00 -5.34
N LYS A 37 -8.48 7.29 -5.68
CA LYS A 37 -7.23 8.03 -5.84
C LYS A 37 -6.37 8.01 -4.57
N ALA A 38 -6.98 8.24 -3.40
CA ALA A 38 -6.27 8.15 -2.13
C ALA A 38 -5.76 6.72 -1.84
N GLY A 39 -6.47 5.71 -2.35
CA GLY A 39 -6.03 4.32 -2.31
C GLY A 39 -4.80 4.06 -3.19
N GLU A 40 -4.80 4.56 -4.43
CA GLU A 40 -3.66 4.44 -5.36
C GLU A 40 -2.42 5.15 -4.84
N GLU A 41 -2.57 6.36 -4.31
CA GLU A 41 -1.50 7.12 -3.65
C GLU A 41 -0.92 6.33 -2.47
N ARG A 42 -1.78 5.76 -1.61
CA ARG A 42 -1.32 4.91 -0.50
C ARG A 42 -0.56 3.67 -0.97
N ILE A 43 -0.98 3.06 -2.08
CA ILE A 43 -0.25 1.93 -2.68
C ILE A 43 1.13 2.39 -3.12
N ALA A 44 1.23 3.49 -3.87
CA ALA A 44 2.50 4.03 -4.34
C ALA A 44 3.44 4.40 -3.19
N GLU A 45 2.94 5.07 -2.15
CA GLU A 45 3.68 5.40 -0.93
C GLU A 45 4.24 4.15 -0.24
N THR A 46 3.41 3.11 -0.09
CA THR A 46 3.82 1.87 0.58
C THR A 46 4.86 1.12 -0.24
N LEU A 47 4.68 1.04 -1.56
CA LEU A 47 5.66 0.42 -2.46
C LEU A 47 6.98 1.19 -2.44
N GLY A 48 6.94 2.52 -2.45
CA GLY A 48 8.11 3.37 -2.34
C GLY A 48 8.84 3.19 -1.01
N ALA A 49 8.11 3.18 0.10
CA ALA A 49 8.66 2.96 1.43
C ALA A 49 9.29 1.58 1.58
N MET A 50 8.67 0.52 1.05
CA MET A 50 9.26 -0.82 1.04
C MET A 50 10.51 -0.89 0.16
N ALA A 51 10.45 -0.33 -1.05
CA ALA A 51 11.61 -0.29 -1.95
C ALA A 51 12.79 0.40 -1.27
N CYS A 52 12.53 1.53 -0.61
CA CYS A 52 13.50 2.24 0.24
C CYS A 52 14.02 1.35 1.38
N ALA A 53 13.15 0.74 2.18
CA ALA A 53 13.55 -0.08 3.33
C ALA A 53 14.35 -1.33 2.94
N THR A 54 14.14 -1.85 1.73
CA THR A 54 14.89 -2.99 1.17
C THR A 54 16.13 -2.56 0.38
N ALA A 55 16.33 -1.26 0.16
CA ALA A 55 17.45 -0.76 -0.60
C ALA A 55 18.76 -0.97 0.19
N SER A 56 19.84 -1.22 -0.53
CA SER A 56 21.17 -1.33 0.06
C SER A 56 21.54 -0.02 0.75
N LYS A 57 22.28 -0.09 1.88
CA LYS A 57 22.86 1.10 2.52
C LYS A 57 23.64 1.91 1.48
N GLY A 58 23.30 3.19 1.33
CA GLY A 58 23.88 4.09 0.32
C GLY A 58 23.01 4.37 -0.91
N SER A 59 21.82 3.77 -1.03
CA SER A 59 20.85 4.15 -2.07
C SER A 59 20.26 5.56 -1.84
N PRO A 60 19.77 6.24 -2.89
CA PRO A 60 19.21 7.61 -2.81
C PRO A 60 18.11 7.79 -1.75
N CYS A 61 17.43 6.71 -1.40
CA CYS A 61 16.38 6.71 -0.39
C CYS A 61 16.91 6.80 1.07
N HIS A 62 18.23 6.62 1.28
CA HIS A 62 18.92 6.70 2.57
C HIS A 62 19.94 7.85 2.65
N LEU A 63 20.06 8.66 1.60
CA LEU A 63 20.89 9.87 1.60
C LEU A 63 20.09 10.98 2.28
N SER A 64 20.25 11.09 3.60
CA SER A 64 19.88 12.25 4.42
C SER A 64 21.13 12.97 4.84
#